data_AF-A0AAW6XEV7-F1
#
_entry.id   AF-A0AAW6XEV7-F1
#
_cell.length_a   1.000
_cell.length_b   1.000
_cell.length_c   1.000
_cell.angle_alpha   90.00
_cell.angle_beta   90.00
_cell.angle_gamma   90.00
#
_symmetry.space_group_name_H-M   'P 1'
#
loop_
_entity.id
_entity.type
_entity.pdbx_description
1 polymer ?
#
loop_
_entity_poly.entity_id
_entity_poly.type
_entity_poly.pdbx_seq_one_letter_code
_entity_poly.pdbx_strand_id
1 'polypeptide(L)'
;VITGEGRIDSQSIHGKVPIGVANVAKKYHKPVIGIAGSLTDDVGVVHQHGIDAVFSVLTSIGTLDEAFRGAYDNIYRASRNIAATLAIGMRNV
;
A
#
# COMPACT_ATOMS: atom_id res chain seq x y z
N VAL A 1 -1.55 -6.31 -8.57
CA VAL A 1 -1.73 -7.01 -7.27
C VAL A 1 -1.83 -5.95 -6.20
N ILE A 2 -2.81 -6.04 -5.32
CA ILE A 2 -2.92 -5.15 -4.14
C ILE A 2 -2.55 -5.98 -2.91
N THR A 3 -1.76 -5.40 -2.01
CA THR A 3 -1.41 -6.01 -0.72
C THR A 3 -1.43 -4.93 0.37
N GLY A 4 -1.34 -5.32 1.63
CA GLY A 4 -1.32 -4.37 2.73
C GLY A 4 -1.02 -4.99 4.08
N GLU A 5 -0.77 -4.13 5.06
CA GLU A 5 -0.63 -4.45 6.48
C GLU A 5 -0.84 -3.18 7.33
N GLY A 6 -0.84 -3.30 8.66
CA GLY A 6 -1.07 -2.15 9.55
C GLY A 6 0.00 -1.05 9.45
N ARG A 7 1.26 -1.43 9.25
CA ARG A 7 2.38 -0.51 9.03
C ARG A 7 3.36 -1.12 8.05
N ILE A 8 3.68 -0.40 6.99
CA ILE A 8 4.76 -0.77 6.06
C ILE A 8 5.99 0.09 6.39
N ASP A 9 7.10 -0.59 6.66
CA ASP A 9 8.39 -0.02 7.08
C ASP A 9 9.55 -0.92 6.62
N SER A 10 10.79 -0.62 7.02
CA SER A 10 11.94 -1.51 6.73
C SER A 10 11.86 -2.89 7.39
N GLN A 11 11.00 -3.09 8.40
CA GLN A 11 10.80 -4.44 8.94
C GLN A 11 9.96 -5.29 7.99
N SER A 12 9.17 -4.69 7.10
CA SER A 12 8.35 -5.40 6.13
C SER A 12 9.16 -6.26 5.16
N ILE A 13 10.36 -5.80 4.77
CA ILE A 13 11.28 -6.53 3.87
C ILE A 13 11.81 -7.83 4.45
N HIS A 14 11.72 -8.02 5.77
CA HIS A 14 12.19 -9.21 6.48
C HIS A 14 11.14 -10.35 6.50
N GLY A 15 10.42 -10.52 5.40
CA GLY A 15 9.50 -11.66 5.21
C GLY A 15 8.06 -11.43 5.67
N LYS A 16 7.63 -10.16 5.88
CA LYS A 16 6.21 -9.88 6.13
C LYS A 16 5.35 -10.08 4.88
N VAL A 17 4.04 -10.10 5.10
CA VAL A 17 3.02 -10.39 4.09
C VAL A 17 3.18 -9.57 2.81
N PRO A 18 3.36 -8.22 2.84
CA PRO A 18 3.45 -7.44 1.61
C PRO A 18 4.57 -7.88 0.67
N ILE A 19 5.69 -8.32 1.25
CA ILE A 19 6.90 -8.69 0.51
C ILE A 19 6.79 -10.12 0.00
N GLY A 20 6.20 -11.03 0.78
CA GLY A 20 5.81 -12.35 0.28
C GLY A 20 4.89 -12.26 -0.94
N VAL A 21 3.86 -11.42 -0.88
CA VAL A 21 2.93 -11.18 -2.00
C VAL A 21 3.66 -10.55 -3.19
N ALA A 22 4.52 -9.55 -2.96
CA ALA A 22 5.31 -8.92 -4.01
C ALA A 22 6.22 -9.93 -4.72
N ASN A 23 6.94 -10.75 -3.97
CA ASN A 23 7.81 -11.79 -4.51
C ASN A 23 7.07 -12.77 -5.43
N VAL A 24 5.84 -13.16 -5.06
CA VAL A 24 5.01 -14.01 -5.91
C VAL A 24 4.55 -13.25 -7.16
N ALA A 25 4.04 -12.02 -7.01
CA ALA A 25 3.54 -11.22 -8.13
C ALA A 25 4.62 -10.92 -9.19
N LYS A 26 5.87 -10.67 -8.74
CA LYS A 26 6.99 -10.37 -9.62
C LYS A 26 7.46 -11.54 -10.46
N LYS A 27 7.27 -12.79 -10.01
CA LYS A 27 7.47 -13.99 -10.85
C LYS A 27 6.56 -14.02 -12.09
N TYR A 28 5.44 -13.29 -12.05
CA TYR A 28 4.48 -13.18 -13.14
C TYR A 28 4.47 -11.79 -13.80
N HIS A 29 5.51 -10.98 -13.56
CA HIS A 29 5.64 -9.62 -14.10
C HIS A 29 4.43 -8.73 -13.82
N LYS A 30 3.76 -8.90 -12.67
CA LYS A 30 2.60 -8.07 -12.29
C LYS A 30 3.03 -6.90 -11.41
N PRO A 31 2.43 -5.70 -11.60
CA PRO A 31 2.64 -4.58 -10.70
C PRO A 31 1.99 -4.84 -9.34
N VAL A 32 2.57 -4.24 -8.29
CA VAL A 32 2.23 -4.43 -6.88
C VAL A 32 2.04 -3.07 -6.21
N ILE A 33 0.89 -2.86 -5.61
CA ILE A 33 0.60 -1.65 -4.82
C ILE A 33 0.34 -2.07 -3.37
N GLY A 34 1.06 -1.45 -2.43
CA GLY A 34 0.85 -1.60 -0.99
C GLY A 34 -0.09 -0.52 -0.44
N ILE A 35 -1.06 -0.93 0.38
CA ILE A 35 -1.94 -0.03 1.12
C ILE A 35 -1.75 -0.32 2.62
N ALA A 36 -1.35 0.69 3.39
CA ALA A 36 -0.99 0.53 4.80
C ALA A 36 -1.74 1.46 5.75
N GLY A 37 -1.95 1.00 6.99
CA GLY A 37 -2.44 1.86 8.07
C GLY A 37 -1.51 3.03 8.39
N SER A 38 -0.20 2.84 8.26
CA SER A 38 0.82 3.87 8.43
C SER A 38 2.07 3.53 7.62
N LEU A 39 2.85 4.56 7.28
CA LEU A 39 4.16 4.44 6.65
C LEU A 39 5.18 5.15 7.53
N THR A 40 6.43 4.70 7.49
CA THR A 40 7.57 5.33 8.16
C THR A 40 8.50 5.97 7.13
N ASP A 41 9.42 6.83 7.59
CA ASP A 41 10.34 7.57 6.71
C ASP A 41 11.23 6.65 5.86
N ASP A 42 11.52 5.45 6.36
CA ASP A 42 12.34 4.43 5.69
C ASP A 42 11.55 3.52 4.74
N VAL A 43 10.25 3.75 4.54
CA VAL A 43 9.38 2.87 3.75
C VAL A 43 9.86 2.68 2.31
N GLY A 44 10.62 3.63 1.74
CA GLY A 44 11.13 3.56 0.37
C GLY A 44 11.95 2.31 0.06
N VAL A 45 12.51 1.64 1.07
CA VAL A 45 13.24 0.37 0.89
C VAL A 45 12.38 -0.70 0.22
N VAL A 46 11.06 -0.72 0.44
CA VAL A 46 10.16 -1.75 -0.11
C VAL A 46 10.11 -1.77 -1.64
N HIS A 47 10.46 -0.65 -2.29
CA HIS A 47 10.52 -0.55 -3.75
C HIS A 47 11.60 -1.45 -4.35
N GLN A 48 12.71 -1.64 -3.65
CA GLN A 48 13.78 -2.55 -4.04
C GLN A 48 13.38 -4.02 -3.88
N HIS A 49 12.28 -4.29 -3.16
CA HIS A 49 11.74 -5.61 -2.87
C HIS A 49 10.42 -5.89 -3.60
N GLY A 50 10.15 -5.18 -4.70
CA GLY A 50 9.07 -5.51 -5.64
C GLY A 50 7.72 -4.86 -5.35
N ILE A 51 7.62 -3.92 -4.42
CA ILE A 51 6.42 -3.06 -4.29
C ILE A 51 6.59 -1.83 -5.18
N ASP A 52 5.75 -1.65 -6.20
CA ASP A 52 5.90 -0.55 -7.16
C ASP A 52 5.37 0.78 -6.64
N ALA A 53 4.36 0.76 -5.77
CA ALA A 53 3.81 1.95 -5.13
C ALA A 53 3.29 1.61 -3.73
N VAL A 54 3.30 2.59 -2.83
CA VAL A 54 2.81 2.43 -1.46
C VAL A 54 1.99 3.65 -1.03
N PHE A 55 0.89 3.41 -0.30
CA PHE A 55 -0.02 4.45 0.16
C PHE A 55 -0.41 4.24 1.62
N SER A 56 -0.45 5.33 2.39
CA SER A 56 -1.11 5.35 3.71
C SER A 56 -2.62 5.55 3.53
N VAL A 57 -3.42 4.90 4.37
CA VAL A 57 -4.88 5.11 4.42
C VAL A 57 -5.28 6.31 5.28
N LEU A 58 -4.37 6.84 6.09
CA LEU A 58 -4.68 7.98 6.96
C LEU A 58 -4.86 9.25 6.12
N THR A 59 -5.99 9.93 6.33
CA THR A 59 -6.41 11.14 5.61
C THR A 59 -6.30 12.41 6.45
N SER A 60 -6.08 12.27 7.76
CA SER A 60 -5.96 13.36 8.72
C SER A 60 -5.12 12.93 9.91
N ILE A 61 -4.64 13.92 10.67
CA ILE A 61 -3.99 13.68 11.96
C ILE A 61 -5.09 13.37 12.99
N GLY A 62 -4.89 12.33 13.79
CA GLY A 62 -5.81 11.93 14.82
C GLY A 62 -5.20 10.92 15.78
N THR A 63 -5.99 10.51 16.76
CA THR A 63 -5.65 9.43 17.68
C THR A 63 -5.70 8.07 16.98
N LEU A 64 -5.07 7.07 17.59
CA LEU A 64 -5.15 5.69 17.10
C LEU A 64 -6.60 5.16 17.09
N ASP A 65 -7.41 5.56 18.08
CA ASP A 65 -8.81 5.14 18.16
C ASP A 65 -9.64 5.73 17.01
N GLU A 66 -9.44 7.01 16.68
CA GLU A 66 -10.06 7.65 15.51
C GLU A 66 -9.63 6.99 14.20
N ALA A 67 -8.33 6.65 14.08
CA ALA A 67 -7.81 5.92 12.94
C ALA A 67 -8.49 4.54 12.75
N PHE A 68 -8.72 3.81 13.85
CA PHE A 68 -9.42 2.53 13.82
C PHE A 68 -10.92 2.67 13.52
N ARG A 69 -11.61 3.64 14.12
CA ARG A 69 -13.04 3.91 13.83
C ARG A 69 -13.27 4.21 12.36
N GLY A 70 -12.35 4.98 11.74
CA GLY A 70 -12.40 5.33 10.33
C GLY A 70 -11.75 4.31 9.38
N ALA A 71 -11.17 3.21 9.88
CA ALA A 71 -10.28 2.36 9.10
C ALA A 71 -10.92 1.84 7.80
N TYR A 72 -12.17 1.38 7.87
CA TYR A 72 -12.89 0.88 6.70
C TYR A 72 -13.06 1.95 5.61
N ASP A 73 -13.57 3.14 5.99
CA ASP A 73 -13.81 4.23 5.04
C ASP A 73 -12.49 4.75 4.45
N ASN A 74 -11.45 4.84 5.29
CA ASN A 74 -10.10 5.22 4.88
C ASN A 74 -9.49 4.25 3.85
N ILE A 75 -9.56 2.93 4.12
CA ILE A 75 -9.11 1.90 3.18
C ILE A 75 -9.91 1.98 1.87
N TYR A 76 -11.24 2.10 1.97
CA TYR A 76 -12.11 2.20 0.80
C TYR A 76 -11.76 3.41 -0.08
N ARG A 77 -11.65 4.60 0.52
CA ARG A 77 -11.29 5.83 -0.20
C ARG A 77 -9.92 5.75 -0.85
N ALA A 78 -8.91 5.27 -0.12
CA ALA A 78 -7.57 5.07 -0.67
C ALA A 78 -7.61 4.11 -1.86
N SER A 79 -8.25 2.96 -1.71
CA SER A 79 -8.38 1.95 -2.77
C SER A 79 -9.12 2.48 -3.99
N ARG A 80 -10.24 3.19 -3.79
CA ARG A 80 -11.02 3.81 -4.86
C ARG A 80 -10.18 4.86 -5.61
N ASN A 81 -9.43 5.69 -4.90
CA ASN A 81 -8.61 6.72 -5.54
C ASN A 81 -7.43 6.12 -6.31
N ILE A 82 -6.77 5.10 -5.77
CA ILE A 82 -5.73 4.34 -6.48
C ILE A 82 -6.32 3.75 -7.78
N ALA A 83 -7.49 3.10 -7.71
CA ALA A 83 -8.16 2.54 -8.88
C ALA A 83 -8.54 3.63 -9.91
N ALA A 84 -9.03 4.78 -9.46
CA ALA A 84 -9.34 5.91 -10.33
C ALA A 84 -8.08 6.45 -11.03
N THR A 85 -6.96 6.60 -10.31
CA THR A 85 -5.67 7.01 -10.89
C THR A 85 -5.18 6.02 -11.94
N LEU A 86 -5.29 4.72 -11.67
CA LEU A 86 -4.96 3.69 -12.67
C LEU A 86 -5.86 3.81 -13.91
N ALA A 87 -7.17 3.99 -13.72
CA ALA A 87 -8.11 4.16 -14.82
C ALA A 87 -7.83 5.41 -15.67
N ILE A 88 -7.38 6.52 -15.05
CA ILE A 88 -6.91 7.70 -15.76
C ILE A 88 -5.68 7.35 -16.60
N GLY A 89 -4.68 6.68 -16.02
CA GLY A 89 -3.47 6.26 -16.72
C GLY A 89 -3.75 5.35 -17.91
N MET A 90 -4.76 4.47 -17.82
CA MET A 90 -5.17 3.57 -18.90
C MET A 90 -5.90 4.25 -20.06
N ARG A 91 -6.50 5.43 -19.86
CA ARG A 91 -7.20 6.17 -20.92
C ARG A 91 -6.27 6.95 -21.83
N ASN A 92 -5.04 7.19 -21.38
CA ASN A 92 -4.04 7.98 -22.08
C ASN A 92 -3.04 7.11 -22.87
N VAL A 93 -3.42 5.86 -23.16
CA VAL A 93 -2.66 4.89 -23.96
C VAL A 93 -3.52 4.44 -25.13
#